data_AF-A0A2E6SER4-F1
#
_entry.id   AF-A0A2E6SER4-F1
#
_cell.length_a   1.000
_cell.length_b   1.000
_cell.length_c   1.000
_cell.angle_alpha   90.00
_cell.angle_beta   90.00
_cell.angle_gamma   90.00
#
_symmetry.space_group_name_H-M   'P 1'
#
loop_
_entity.id
_entity.type
_entity.pdbx_description
1 polymer ?
#
loop_
_entity_poly.entity_id
_entity_poly.type
_entity_poly.pdbx_seq_one_letter_code
_entity_poly.pdbx_strand_id
1 'polypeptide(L)' 'MLKDALQTVNGWLDQVIDLLKTLIIVGIIVGILFDDFFGVIAGLGRVMAQFGDAGFAGILALMILVMWYEKK' A
#
# COMPACT_ATOMS: atom_id res chain seq x y z
N MET A 1 3.88 -26.95 -17.49
CA MET A 1 5.26 -26.82 -17.00
C MET A 1 5.59 -25.39 -16.54
N LEU A 2 5.73 -24.40 -17.42
CA LEU A 2 6.02 -23.00 -16.98
C LEU A 2 4.90 -22.38 -16.15
N LYS A 3 3.64 -22.62 -16.53
CA LYS A 3 2.46 -22.10 -15.79
C LYS A 3 2.36 -22.70 -14.38
N ASP A 4 2.62 -24.00 -14.24
CA ASP A 4 2.56 -24.70 -12.94
C ASP A 4 3.70 -24.26 -12.00
N ALA A 5 4.89 -24.03 -12.55
CA ALA A 5 6.02 -23.48 -11.80
C ALA A 5 5.74 -22.04 -11.33
N LEU A 6 5.19 -21.18 -12.19
CA LEU A 6 4.78 -19.83 -11.81
C LEU A 6 3.66 -19.84 -10.76
N GLN A 7 2.73 -20.78 -10.86
CA GLN A 7 1.62 -20.92 -9.93
C GLN A 7 2.09 -21.38 -8.54
N THR A 8 3.10 -22.26 -8.49
CA THR A 8 3.74 -22.69 -7.23
C THR A 8 4.52 -21.55 -6.58
N VAL A 9 5.26 -20.76 -7.39
CA VAL A 9 5.98 -19.57 -6.89
C VAL A 9 5.01 -18.52 -6.36
N ASN A 10 3.92 -18.24 -7.09
CA ASN A 10 2.89 -17.31 -6.62
C ASN A 10 2.25 -17.82 -5.31
N GLY A 11 1.93 -19.11 -5.20
CA GLY A 11 1.37 -19.66 -3.97
C GLY A 11 2.32 -19.54 -2.77
N TRP A 12 3.63 -19.71 -2.98
CA TRP A 12 4.62 -19.50 -1.92
C TRP A 12 4.79 -18.01 -1.56
N LEU A 13 4.78 -17.12 -2.56
CA LEU A 13 4.81 -15.68 -2.34
C LEU A 13 3.58 -15.19 -1.58
N ASP A 14 2.40 -15.69 -1.91
CA ASP A 14 1.15 -15.35 -1.22
C ASP A 14 1.22 -15.75 0.26
N GLN A 15 1.76 -16.94 0.57
CA GLN A 15 1.97 -17.38 1.95
C GLN A 15 2.94 -16.47 2.71
N VAL A 16 4.06 -16.07 2.09
CA VAL A 16 5.02 -15.15 2.70
C VAL A 16 4.40 -13.78 2.94
N ILE A 17 3.63 -13.27 1.97
CA ILE A 17 2.90 -12.00 2.08
C ILE A 17 1.87 -12.08 3.21
N ASP A 18 1.15 -13.19 3.35
CA ASP A 18 0.17 -13.36 4.42
C ASP A 18 0.82 -13.40 5.80
N LEU A 19 1.97 -14.06 5.95
CA LEU A 19 2.75 -14.00 7.20
C LEU A 19 3.19 -12.56 7.53
N LEU A 20 3.67 -11.81 6.52
CA LEU A 20 4.02 -10.40 6.69
C LEU A 20 2.83 -9.54 7.12
N LYS A 21 1.64 -9.75 6.52
CA LYS A 21 0.40 -9.07 6.92
C LYS A 21 0.07 -9.36 8.39
N THR A 22 0.15 -10.63 8.81
CA THR A 22 -0.09 -11.00 10.21
C THR A 22 0.88 -10.30 11.15
N LEU A 23 2.16 -10.21 10.81
CA LEU A 23 3.15 -9.47 11.60
C LEU A 23 2.84 -7.98 11.69
N ILE A 24 2.39 -7.36 10.59
CA ILE A 24 1.95 -5.96 10.58
C ILE A 24 0.75 -5.77 11.52
N ILE A 25 -0.26 -6.65 11.47
CA ILE A 25 -1.44 -6.57 12.34
C ILE A 25 -1.06 -6.68 13.81
N VAL A 26 -0.19 -7.63 14.16
CA VAL A 26 0.35 -7.75 15.53
C VAL A 26 1.12 -6.48 15.91
N GLY A 27 1.94 -5.95 15.01
CA GLY A 27 2.68 -4.71 15.22
C GLY A 27 1.77 -3.50 15.46
N ILE A 28 0.62 -3.41 14.78
CA ILE A 28 -0.38 -2.36 15.02
C ILE A 28 -1.02 -2.53 16.40
N ILE A 29 -1.43 -3.75 16.76
CA ILE A 29 -2.05 -4.02 18.07
C ILE A 29 -1.08 -3.66 19.20
N VAL A 30 0.18 -4.10 19.09
CA VAL A 30 1.23 -3.74 20.05
C VAL A 30 1.48 -2.24 20.04
N GLY A 31 1.52 -1.61 18.86
CA GLY A 31 1.72 -0.17 18.75
C GLY A 31 0.62 0.65 19.42
N ILE A 32 -0.64 0.21 19.35
CA ILE A 32 -1.75 0.89 20.04
C ILE A 32 -1.62 0.76 21.57
N LEU A 33 -1.16 -0.40 22.05
CA LEU A 33 -1.06 -0.68 23.49
C LEU A 33 0.21 -0.09 24.14
N PHE A 34 1.28 0.08 23.37
CA PHE A 34 2.62 0.43 23.87
C PHE A 34 3.24 1.64 23.13
N ASP A 35 2.42 2.62 22.74
CA ASP A 35 2.85 3.89 22.14
C ASP A 35 3.78 3.72 20.90
N ASP A 36 3.33 2.93 19.94
CA ASP A 36 3.99 2.62 18.66
C ASP A 36 5.43 2.10 18.78
N PHE A 37 5.69 1.19 19.73
CA PHE A 37 7.02 0.60 20.00
C PHE A 37 7.77 0.09 18.75
N PHE A 38 7.07 -0.52 17.78
CA PHE A 38 7.66 -1.02 16.53
C PHE A 38 7.62 0.00 15.38
N GLY A 39 7.06 1.19 15.59
CA GLY A 39 6.96 2.26 14.58
C GLY A 39 6.06 1.90 13.39
N VAL A 40 5.17 0.91 13.55
CA VAL A 40 4.33 0.38 12.47
C VAL A 40 3.25 1.38 12.12
N ILE A 41 2.66 2.06 13.12
CA ILE A 41 1.61 3.04 12.91
C ILE A 41 2.18 4.28 12.20
N ALA A 42 3.33 4.79 12.66
CA ALA A 42 4.05 5.87 11.98
C ALA A 42 4.51 5.47 10.56
N GLY A 43 4.93 4.23 10.37
CA GLY A 43 5.29 3.68 9.06
C GLY A 43 4.12 3.68 8.09
N LEU A 44 2.95 3.18 8.53
CA LEU A 44 1.72 3.21 7.75
C LEU A 44 1.29 4.65 7.46
N GLY A 45 1.39 5.56 8.43
CA GLY A 45 1.08 6.98 8.25
C GLY A 45 1.92 7.64 7.15
N ARG A 46 3.23 7.35 7.08
CA ARG A 46 4.11 7.85 6.01
C ARG A 46 3.70 7.33 4.64
N VAL A 47 3.38 6.04 4.54
CA VAL A 47 2.92 5.44 3.28
C VAL A 47 1.60 6.08 2.85
N MET A 48 0.63 6.21 3.77
CA MET A 48 -0.64 6.87 3.49
C MET A 48 -0.46 8.34 3.07
N ALA A 49 0.46 9.08 3.68
CA ALA A 49 0.78 10.45 3.29
C ALA A 49 1.34 10.52 1.86
N GLN A 50 2.28 9.64 1.50
CA GLN A 50 2.82 9.57 0.13
C GLN A 50 1.74 9.24 -0.90
N PHE A 51 0.82 8.31 -0.57
CA PHE A 51 -0.34 8.03 -1.42
C PHE A 51 -1.30 9.21 -1.51
N GLY A 52 -1.50 9.96 -0.43
CA GLY A 52 -2.31 11.19 -0.42
C GLY A 52 -1.72 12.27 -1.32
N ASP A 53 -0.43 12.54 -1.20
CA ASP A 53 0.29 13.55 -2.00
C ASP A 53 0.31 13.16 -3.49
N ALA A 54 0.65 11.90 -3.79
CA ALA A 54 0.65 11.40 -5.17
C ALA A 54 -0.77 11.32 -5.76
N GLY A 55 -1.76 10.97 -4.94
CA GLY A 55 -3.18 10.93 -5.32
C GLY A 55 -3.72 12.32 -5.64
N PHE A 56 -3.37 13.32 -4.83
CA PHE A 56 -3.72 14.71 -5.07
C PHE A 56 -3.12 15.23 -6.39
N ALA A 57 -1.85 14.93 -6.65
CA ALA A 57 -1.21 15.24 -7.93
C ALA A 57 -1.92 14.57 -9.12
N GLY A 58 -2.37 13.32 -8.95
CA GLY A 58 -3.15 12.61 -9.97
C GLY A 58 -4.49 13.27 -10.28
N ILE A 59 -5.24 13.67 -9.26
CA ILE A 59 -6.52 14.38 -9.42
C ILE A 59 -6.30 15.75 -10.07
N LEU A 60 -5.26 16.49 -9.66
CA LEU A 60 -4.88 17.75 -10.30
C LEU A 60 -4.58 17.57 -11.79
N ALA A 61 -3.82 16.54 -12.16
CA ALA A 61 -3.50 16.25 -13.55
C ALA A 61 -4.77 15.93 -14.37
N LEU A 62 -5.71 15.17 -13.82
CA LEU A 62 -6.99 14.88 -14.46
C LEU A 62 -7.85 16.14 -14.65
N MET A 63 -7.92 17.02 -13.64
CA MET A 63 -8.65 18.29 -13.77
C MET A 63 -8.08 19.17 -14.88
N ILE A 64 -6.76 19.24 -15.02
CA ILE A 64 -6.10 19.98 -16.11
C ILE A 64 -6.47 19.39 -17.48
N LEU A 65 -6.47 18.06 -17.61
CA LEU A 65 -6.87 17.38 -18.85
C LEU A 65 -8.33 17.67 -19.23
N VAL A 66 -9.26 17.63 -18.25
CA VAL A 66 -10.67 17.93 -18.48
C VAL A 66 -10.87 19.39 -18.92
N MET A 67 -10.26 20.35 -18.23
CA MET A 67 -10.35 21.77 -18.61
C MET A 67 -9.78 22.04 -20.00
N TRP A 68 -8.76 21.31 -20.43
CA TRP A 68 -8.20 21.45 -21.78
C TRP A 68 -9.12 20.85 -22.84
N TYR A 69 -9.81 19.76 -22.51
CA TYR A 69 -10.81 19.14 -23.39
C TYR A 69 -12.04 20.05 -23.58
N GLU A 70 -12.54 20.70 -22.53
CA GLU A 70 -13.68 21.63 -22.61
C GLU A 70 -13.38 22.93 -23.37
N LYS A 71 -12.10 23.26 -23.60
CA LYS A 71 -11.69 24.41 -24.41
C LYS A 71 -11.66 24.12 -25.92
N LYS A 72 -11.90 22.89 -26.35
CA LYS A 72 -12.11 22.51 -27.77
C LYS A 72 -13.60 22.47 -28.09
#